data_AF-A0A2D6XJ28-F1
#
_entry.id   AF-A0A2D6XJ28-F1
#
_cell.length_a   1.000
_cell.length_b   1.000
_cell.length_c   1.000
_cell.angle_alpha   90.00
_cell.angle_beta   90.00
_cell.angle_gamma   90.00
#
_symmetry.space_group_name_H-M   'P 1'
#
loop_
_entity.id
_entity.type
_entity.pdbx_description
1 polymer ?
#
loop_
_entity_poly.entity_id
_entity_poly.type
_entity_poly.pdbx_seq_one_letter_code
_entity_poly.pdbx_strand_id
1 'polypeptide(L)'
;MTSFTRTWDASYIALPADSDAFSEGAQRIRNLRNDVQERIQVDHSMAGDSEDGEHLKISFYSQIADPTNAANKGFLYMKDVSSVVELFFMDESGNAVQLTSGGGLNVNIAANSIDGTHIAIGSDAQGDILYYDGTDYVVLTAGTSGQFLKTLGAGANPAWATVNNGVILTTEQTVDVTNRSTASTSFTSSSVVLTMAAALRDSNSKVLVRVSGVLGHSSTEGTGVLTLDRGGVELTPAGVNGMLDMILQGMSAEENIGVPFAFEYLDTPGTTGPHTYTLHWKTSAGTVYLGRRGLDTTIDSPTMITVQEIAG
;
A
#
# COMPACT_ATOMS: atom_id res chain seq x y z
N MET A 1 -2.17 58.54 -24.33
CA MET A 1 -0.91 59.25 -24.64
C MET A 1 -0.86 60.45 -23.72
N THR A 2 0.10 60.51 -22.79
CA THR A 2 0.29 61.69 -21.94
C THR A 2 0.64 62.87 -22.82
N SER A 3 -0.07 63.99 -22.63
CA SER A 3 0.16 65.24 -23.37
C SER A 3 0.87 66.20 -22.43
N PHE A 4 1.88 66.90 -22.95
CA PHE A 4 2.68 67.86 -22.20
C PHE A 4 2.33 69.27 -22.64
N THR A 5 2.21 70.20 -21.69
CA THR A 5 1.83 71.60 -21.97
C THR A 5 2.82 72.30 -22.90
N ARG A 6 4.11 71.94 -22.83
CA ARG A 6 5.18 72.47 -23.70
C ARG A 6 6.06 71.35 -24.25
N THR A 7 6.59 71.55 -25.45
CA THR A 7 7.61 70.68 -26.05
C THR A 7 8.95 70.92 -25.36
N TRP A 8 9.56 69.85 -24.84
CA TRP A 8 10.89 69.90 -24.23
C TRP A 8 11.95 69.57 -25.28
N ASP A 9 12.23 70.53 -26.16
CA ASP A 9 13.23 70.40 -27.23
C ASP A 9 14.47 71.26 -26.95
N ALA A 10 15.45 71.21 -27.85
CA ALA A 10 16.69 71.98 -27.73
C ALA A 10 16.45 73.49 -27.68
N SER A 11 15.42 73.98 -28.38
CA SER A 11 15.06 75.40 -28.39
C SER A 11 14.48 75.83 -27.04
N TYR A 12 13.66 75.00 -26.42
CA TYR A 12 13.14 75.25 -25.07
C TYR A 12 14.24 75.20 -24.00
N ILE A 13 15.18 74.25 -24.10
CA ILE A 13 16.32 74.12 -23.18
C ILE A 13 17.27 75.32 -23.28
N ALA A 14 17.40 75.92 -24.47
CA ALA A 14 18.26 77.09 -24.69
C ALA A 14 17.72 78.40 -24.06
N LEU A 15 16.53 78.36 -23.45
CA LEU A 15 15.94 79.50 -22.76
C LEU A 15 16.29 79.48 -21.26
N PRO A 16 16.71 80.60 -20.64
CA PRO A 16 16.86 81.92 -21.24
C PRO A 16 18.14 82.15 -22.02
N ALA A 17 18.00 82.86 -23.14
CA ALA A 17 19.12 83.43 -23.87
C ALA A 17 19.63 84.67 -23.13
N ASP A 18 20.93 84.96 -23.28
CA ASP A 18 21.57 86.13 -22.66
C ASP A 18 20.93 87.47 -23.09
N SER A 19 20.21 87.48 -24.21
CA SER A 19 19.48 88.65 -24.73
C SER A 19 18.05 88.81 -24.20
N ASP A 20 17.54 87.85 -23.41
CA ASP A 20 16.14 87.86 -22.96
C ASP A 20 15.90 88.88 -21.84
N ALA A 21 14.69 89.46 -21.82
CA ALA A 21 14.34 90.44 -20.79
C ALA A 21 14.24 89.80 -19.40
N PHE A 22 14.86 90.45 -18.40
CA PHE A 22 14.83 89.97 -17.01
C PHE A 22 13.42 89.75 -16.44
N SER A 23 12.43 90.53 -16.91
CA SER A 23 11.03 90.41 -16.49
C SER A 23 10.40 89.06 -16.83
N GLU A 24 10.93 88.32 -17.80
CA GLU A 24 10.41 87.01 -18.21
C GLU A 24 10.85 85.86 -17.31
N GLY A 25 11.91 86.04 -16.52
CA GLY A 25 12.51 84.98 -15.71
C GLY A 25 11.52 84.32 -14.75
N ALA A 26 10.66 85.11 -14.10
CA ALA A 26 9.65 84.59 -13.18
C ALA A 26 8.65 83.64 -13.87
N GLN A 27 8.23 83.97 -15.10
CA GLN A 27 7.33 83.11 -15.86
C GLN A 27 8.03 81.83 -16.30
N ARG A 28 9.29 81.93 -16.75
CA ARG A 28 10.09 80.78 -17.19
C ARG A 28 10.35 79.78 -16.07
N ILE A 29 10.64 80.26 -14.85
CA ILE A 29 10.80 79.40 -13.67
C ILE A 29 9.49 78.65 -13.35
N ARG A 30 8.33 79.32 -13.41
CA ARG A 30 7.04 78.65 -13.20
C ARG A 30 6.74 77.63 -14.29
N ASN A 31 7.03 77.95 -15.55
CA ASN A 31 6.87 77.03 -16.66
C ASN A 31 7.72 75.78 -16.45
N LEU A 32 9.00 75.93 -16.14
CA LEU A 32 9.91 74.81 -15.89
C LEU A 32 9.40 73.89 -14.76
N ARG A 33 8.91 74.45 -13.65
CA ARG A 33 8.35 73.66 -12.55
C ARG A 33 7.13 72.84 -12.98
N ASN A 34 6.21 73.47 -13.70
CA ASN A 34 5.04 72.78 -14.23
C ASN A 34 5.43 71.68 -15.22
N ASP A 35 6.36 71.98 -16.13
CA ASP A 35 6.80 71.01 -17.13
C ASP A 35 7.48 69.82 -16.47
N VAL A 36 8.38 70.04 -15.49
CA VAL A 36 9.01 68.96 -14.71
C VAL A 36 7.97 68.13 -13.98
N GLN A 37 7.01 68.77 -13.31
CA GLN A 37 5.93 68.08 -12.61
C GLN A 37 5.12 67.19 -13.56
N GLU A 38 4.70 67.70 -14.72
CA GLU A 38 3.94 66.94 -15.72
C GLU A 38 4.70 65.70 -16.23
N ARG A 39 6.04 65.76 -16.35
CA ARG A 39 6.85 64.59 -16.75
C ARG A 39 6.99 63.58 -15.62
N ILE A 40 7.29 64.04 -14.41
CA ILE A 40 7.45 63.15 -13.25
C ILE A 40 6.13 62.44 -12.96
N GLN A 41 5.00 63.15 -13.06
CA GLN A 41 3.64 62.63 -12.89
C GLN A 41 3.23 61.55 -13.90
N VAL A 42 4.00 61.29 -14.95
CA VAL A 42 3.71 60.19 -15.88
C VAL A 42 3.66 58.86 -15.12
N ASP A 43 4.62 58.68 -14.20
CA ASP A 43 4.81 57.44 -13.45
C ASP A 43 4.87 57.65 -11.93
N HIS A 44 5.05 58.89 -11.43
CA HIS A 44 5.17 59.17 -9.99
C HIS A 44 3.97 59.94 -9.42
N SER A 45 3.71 59.79 -8.12
CA SER A 45 2.78 60.66 -7.39
C SER A 45 3.39 62.05 -7.18
N MET A 46 2.58 63.08 -7.35
CA MET A 46 2.90 64.49 -7.08
C MET A 46 1.59 65.19 -6.63
N ALA A 47 0.90 64.58 -5.67
CA ALA A 47 -0.38 65.03 -5.12
C ALA A 47 -0.19 66.09 -4.01
N GLY A 48 1.04 66.31 -3.54
CA GLY A 48 1.36 67.20 -2.42
C GLY A 48 1.19 66.52 -1.06
N ASP A 49 1.22 65.19 -1.01
CA ASP A 49 1.05 64.36 0.18
C ASP A 49 2.34 63.62 0.56
N SER A 50 2.23 62.60 1.43
CA SER A 50 3.37 61.81 1.90
C SER A 50 3.95 60.89 0.83
N GLU A 51 3.19 60.62 -0.22
CA GLU A 51 3.49 59.68 -1.29
C GLU A 51 4.18 60.38 -2.48
N ASP A 52 4.38 61.70 -2.42
CA ASP A 52 5.08 62.47 -3.45
C ASP A 52 6.47 61.87 -3.77
N GLY A 53 6.68 61.54 -5.04
CA GLY A 53 7.90 60.90 -5.53
C GLY A 53 7.87 59.37 -5.52
N GLU A 54 6.83 58.72 -5.01
CA GLU A 54 6.64 57.27 -5.18
C GLU A 54 6.12 56.95 -6.60
N HIS A 55 6.48 55.79 -7.15
CA HIS A 55 5.96 55.33 -8.43
C HIS A 55 4.51 54.85 -8.31
N LEU A 56 3.58 55.47 -9.04
CA LEU A 56 2.22 54.97 -9.26
C LEU A 56 2.21 53.77 -10.22
N LYS A 57 3.14 53.78 -11.16
CA LYS A 57 3.46 52.69 -12.09
C LYS A 57 4.90 52.84 -12.54
N ILE A 58 5.47 51.76 -13.06
CA ILE A 58 6.78 51.78 -13.69
C ILE A 58 6.58 51.43 -15.16
N SER A 59 6.65 52.44 -16.03
CA SER A 59 6.50 52.26 -17.46
C SER A 59 7.87 51.95 -18.09
N PHE A 60 8.04 50.73 -18.59
CA PHE A 60 9.23 50.34 -19.34
C PHE A 60 8.99 50.47 -20.84
N TYR A 61 10.03 50.83 -21.58
CA TYR A 61 10.04 50.73 -23.04
C TYR A 61 10.43 49.30 -23.45
N SER A 62 9.71 48.69 -24.40
CA SER A 62 10.06 47.37 -24.94
C SER A 62 11.36 47.45 -25.73
N GLN A 63 12.33 46.61 -25.37
CA GLN A 63 13.64 46.58 -26.00
C GLN A 63 13.66 45.58 -27.17
N ILE A 64 14.46 45.88 -28.19
CA ILE A 64 14.66 45.01 -29.36
C ILE A 64 15.69 43.90 -29.04
N ALA A 65 16.52 44.11 -28.02
CA ALA A 65 17.53 43.18 -27.57
C ALA A 65 17.67 43.23 -26.04
N ASP A 66 18.35 42.22 -25.50
CA ASP A 66 18.69 42.14 -24.09
C ASP A 66 19.71 43.25 -23.72
N PRO A 67 19.60 43.89 -22.53
CA PRO A 67 20.58 44.86 -22.04
C PRO A 67 22.01 44.28 -21.98
N THR A 68 23.03 45.13 -22.04
CA THR A 68 24.40 44.70 -21.76
C THR A 68 24.58 44.45 -20.26
N ASN A 69 25.03 43.26 -19.87
CA ASN A 69 25.29 42.92 -18.48
C ASN A 69 26.43 43.77 -17.90
N ALA A 70 26.42 43.96 -16.58
CA ALA A 70 27.44 44.71 -15.87
C ALA A 70 27.67 44.11 -14.48
N ALA A 71 28.92 44.06 -14.05
CA ALA A 71 29.29 43.54 -12.74
C ALA A 71 28.54 44.28 -11.61
N ASN A 72 28.06 43.52 -10.62
CA ASN A 72 27.29 44.02 -9.48
C ASN A 72 25.98 44.74 -9.87
N LYS A 73 25.36 44.37 -11.00
CA LYS A 73 24.08 44.93 -11.43
C LYS A 73 23.12 43.83 -11.87
N GLY A 74 21.84 44.05 -11.58
CA GLY A 74 20.72 43.33 -12.20
C GLY A 74 19.84 44.31 -12.97
N PHE A 75 19.17 43.82 -14.01
CA PHE A 75 18.33 44.64 -14.87
C PHE A 75 16.93 44.06 -14.96
N LEU A 76 15.92 44.87 -14.63
CA LEU A 76 14.53 44.60 -14.97
C LEU A 76 14.22 45.32 -16.28
N TYR A 77 13.71 44.59 -17.28
CA TYR A 77 13.42 45.16 -18.60
C TYR A 77 12.27 44.42 -19.27
N MET A 78 11.75 45.01 -20.35
CA MET A 78 10.69 44.44 -21.17
C MET A 78 11.24 44.18 -22.59
N LYS A 79 10.81 43.10 -23.23
CA LYS A 79 11.01 42.87 -24.68
C LYS A 79 9.85 42.11 -25.27
N ASP A 80 9.71 42.17 -26.59
CA ASP A 80 8.67 41.44 -27.29
C ASP A 80 9.02 39.95 -27.40
N VAL A 81 8.11 39.10 -26.94
CA VAL A 81 8.12 37.64 -27.17
C VAL A 81 6.83 37.31 -27.91
N SER A 82 6.95 36.78 -29.13
CA SER A 82 5.79 36.47 -29.97
C SER A 82 4.82 37.66 -30.12
N SER A 83 5.37 38.86 -30.30
CA SER A 83 4.61 40.13 -30.43
C SER A 83 3.84 40.58 -29.19
N VAL A 84 4.13 40.00 -28.02
CA VAL A 84 3.63 40.47 -26.71
C VAL A 84 4.81 40.98 -25.89
N VAL A 85 4.65 42.14 -25.25
CA VAL A 85 5.65 42.69 -24.33
C VAL A 85 5.67 41.83 -23.06
N GLU A 86 6.82 41.26 -22.72
CA GLU A 86 7.00 40.42 -21.54
C GLU A 86 8.12 40.97 -20.65
N LEU A 87 8.03 40.70 -19.35
CA LEU A 87 8.99 41.13 -18.33
C LEU A 87 10.14 40.13 -18.21
N PHE A 88 11.35 40.67 -18.11
CA PHE A 88 12.58 39.93 -17.95
C PHE A 88 13.41 40.49 -16.81
N PHE A 89 14.13 39.60 -16.14
CA PHE A 89 15.24 39.93 -15.26
C PHE A 89 16.54 39.40 -15.84
N MET A 90 17.61 40.21 -15.82
CA MET A 90 18.96 39.77 -16.16
C MET A 90 19.89 39.96 -14.98
N ASP A 91 20.66 38.93 -14.65
CA ASP A 91 21.70 39.00 -13.63
C ASP A 91 23.04 39.53 -14.15
N GLU A 92 24.01 39.67 -13.25
CA GLU A 92 25.35 40.20 -13.60
C GLU A 92 26.14 39.26 -14.54
N SER A 93 25.77 37.99 -14.61
CA SER A 93 26.39 36.97 -15.47
C SER A 93 25.80 36.96 -16.88
N GLY A 94 24.76 37.74 -17.14
CA GLY A 94 24.07 37.80 -18.43
C GLY A 94 22.97 36.76 -18.60
N ASN A 95 22.54 36.09 -17.53
CA ASN A 95 21.43 35.15 -17.58
C ASN A 95 20.11 35.92 -17.55
N ALA A 96 19.45 35.99 -18.71
CA ALA A 96 18.10 36.55 -18.84
C ALA A 96 17.03 35.50 -18.49
N VAL A 97 16.17 35.84 -17.54
CA VAL A 97 15.02 35.05 -17.10
C VAL A 97 13.74 35.78 -17.47
N GLN A 98 12.92 35.15 -18.30
CA GLN A 98 11.57 35.62 -18.60
C GLN A 98 10.68 35.39 -17.39
N LEU A 99 10.14 36.47 -16.80
CA LEU A 99 9.28 36.43 -15.62
C LEU A 99 7.79 36.32 -15.99
N THR A 100 7.36 36.85 -17.13
CA THR A 100 5.96 36.75 -17.59
C THR A 100 5.85 36.08 -18.95
N SER A 101 4.74 35.40 -19.23
CA SER A 101 4.47 34.79 -20.53
C SER A 101 2.97 34.81 -20.82
N GLY A 102 2.56 35.35 -21.96
CA GLY A 102 1.16 35.50 -22.36
C GLY A 102 0.34 36.35 -21.38
N GLY A 103 0.98 37.28 -20.67
CA GLY A 103 0.35 38.08 -19.61
C GLY A 103 0.16 37.36 -18.26
N GLY A 104 0.68 36.15 -18.10
CA GLY A 104 0.74 35.43 -16.81
C GLY A 104 2.16 35.35 -16.25
N LEU A 105 2.31 34.82 -15.03
CA LEU A 105 3.62 34.51 -14.45
C LEU A 105 4.23 33.28 -15.14
N ASN A 106 5.49 33.37 -15.54
CA ASN A 106 6.23 32.26 -16.13
C ASN A 106 6.77 31.35 -15.02
N VAL A 107 5.93 30.45 -14.52
CA VAL A 107 6.28 29.53 -13.44
C VAL A 107 7.00 28.31 -14.01
N ASN A 108 8.29 28.16 -13.69
CA ASN A 108 9.04 26.94 -13.92
C ASN A 108 9.20 26.17 -12.60
N ILE A 109 8.62 24.98 -12.52
CA ILE A 109 8.76 24.08 -11.38
C ILE A 109 9.86 23.07 -11.71
N ALA A 110 10.97 23.12 -10.99
CA ALA A 110 12.10 22.22 -11.24
C ALA A 110 11.70 20.75 -10.99
N ALA A 111 12.30 19.83 -11.74
CA ALA A 111 12.14 18.40 -11.47
C ALA A 111 12.53 18.09 -10.02
N ASN A 112 11.75 17.24 -9.34
CA ASN A 112 11.95 16.87 -7.94
C ASN A 112 11.86 18.04 -6.93
N SER A 113 11.26 19.18 -7.30
CA SER A 113 11.03 20.30 -6.36
C SER A 113 9.71 20.19 -5.58
N ILE A 114 8.86 19.24 -5.96
CA ILE A 114 7.59 18.95 -5.28
C ILE A 114 7.81 17.76 -4.35
N ASP A 115 7.74 17.99 -3.04
CA ASP A 115 7.71 16.91 -2.04
C ASP A 115 6.27 16.51 -1.69
N GLY A 116 6.10 15.46 -0.90
CA GLY A 116 4.78 14.94 -0.52
C GLY A 116 3.91 15.92 0.30
N THR A 117 4.48 16.97 0.91
CA THR A 117 3.69 18.01 1.62
C THR A 117 3.06 19.01 0.65
N HIS A 118 3.62 19.14 -0.53
CA HIS A 118 3.10 19.97 -1.62
C HIS A 118 2.06 19.23 -2.47
N ILE A 119 1.87 17.92 -2.23
CA ILE A 119 0.91 17.09 -2.95
C ILE A 119 -0.19 16.65 -1.97
N ALA A 120 -1.32 17.34 -2.01
CA ALA A 120 -2.55 16.81 -1.43
C ALA A 120 -3.10 15.69 -2.35
N ILE A 121 -2.51 14.50 -2.27
CA ILE A 121 -3.23 13.28 -2.68
C ILE A 121 -4.43 13.21 -1.75
N GLY A 122 -5.65 13.04 -2.27
CA GLY A 122 -6.93 13.33 -1.59
C GLY A 122 -7.24 12.64 -0.24
N SER A 123 -6.29 11.95 0.37
CA SER A 123 -6.31 11.38 1.72
C SER A 123 -4.88 11.33 2.30
N ASP A 124 -4.71 11.73 3.55
CA ASP A 124 -3.50 11.56 4.38
C ASP A 124 -3.59 10.33 5.30
N ALA A 125 -4.57 9.45 5.07
CA ALA A 125 -4.76 8.26 5.87
C ALA A 125 -3.64 7.23 5.65
N GLN A 126 -3.15 6.66 6.75
CA GLN A 126 -2.11 5.64 6.71
C GLN A 126 -2.58 4.37 5.98
N GLY A 127 -1.77 3.90 5.04
CA GLY A 127 -1.99 2.65 4.32
C GLY A 127 -2.77 2.78 3.00
N ASP A 128 -3.19 4.00 2.66
CA ASP A 128 -3.80 4.30 1.36
C ASP A 128 -2.80 4.14 0.20
N ILE A 129 -3.31 3.75 -0.97
CA ILE A 129 -2.51 3.50 -2.17
C ILE A 129 -3.00 4.39 -3.32
N LEU A 130 -2.08 5.06 -4.00
CA LEU A 130 -2.40 5.82 -5.22
C LEU A 130 -2.45 4.89 -6.44
N TYR A 131 -3.48 5.02 -7.28
CA TYR A 131 -3.56 4.34 -8.57
C TYR A 131 -4.19 5.23 -9.66
N TYR A 132 -3.99 4.86 -10.92
CA TYR A 132 -4.61 5.54 -12.06
C TYR A 132 -5.88 4.80 -12.49
N ASP A 133 -7.04 5.47 -12.53
CA ASP A 133 -8.33 4.84 -12.85
C ASP A 133 -8.71 4.87 -14.34
N GLY A 134 -7.79 5.33 -15.19
CA GLY A 134 -8.03 5.53 -16.62
C GLY A 134 -8.33 6.98 -16.99
N THR A 135 -8.60 7.85 -16.02
CA THR A 135 -8.77 9.30 -16.20
C THR A 135 -7.85 10.08 -15.28
N ASP A 136 -7.91 9.80 -13.98
CA ASP A 136 -7.24 10.53 -12.91
C ASP A 136 -6.40 9.60 -12.02
N TYR A 137 -5.47 10.19 -11.27
CA TYR A 137 -4.83 9.51 -10.14
C TYR A 137 -5.72 9.63 -8.91
N VAL A 138 -6.19 8.49 -8.41
CA VAL A 138 -7.15 8.38 -7.31
C VAL A 138 -6.59 7.50 -6.20
N VAL A 139 -7.19 7.62 -5.00
CA VAL A 139 -6.80 6.85 -3.82
C VAL A 139 -7.65 5.59 -3.70
N LEU A 140 -6.99 4.45 -3.52
CA LEU A 140 -7.57 3.23 -2.96
C LEU A 140 -7.32 3.23 -1.46
N THR A 141 -8.39 3.29 -0.67
CA THR A 141 -8.31 3.26 0.79
C THR A 141 -7.65 1.98 1.28
N ALA A 142 -6.95 2.03 2.42
CA ALA A 142 -6.31 0.88 3.03
C ALA A 142 -7.26 -0.34 3.16
N GLY A 143 -6.73 -1.53 2.89
CA GLY A 143 -7.45 -2.80 3.04
C GLY A 143 -7.56 -3.24 4.51
N THR A 144 -8.41 -4.23 4.77
CA THR A 144 -8.46 -4.92 6.07
C THR A 144 -7.34 -5.95 6.19
N SER A 145 -6.86 -6.22 7.41
CA SER A 145 -5.87 -7.28 7.67
C SER A 145 -6.27 -8.61 7.01
N GLY A 146 -5.32 -9.27 6.34
CA GLY A 146 -5.55 -10.51 5.60
C GLY A 146 -6.03 -10.33 4.15
N GLN A 147 -6.35 -9.11 3.72
CA GLN A 147 -6.58 -8.81 2.31
C GLN A 147 -5.27 -8.64 1.55
N PHE A 148 -5.31 -8.94 0.25
CA PHE A 148 -4.22 -8.68 -0.68
C PHE A 148 -4.70 -7.82 -1.84
N LEU A 149 -3.79 -7.03 -2.42
CA LEU A 149 -4.09 -6.20 -3.57
C LEU A 149 -4.05 -7.07 -4.84
N LYS A 150 -5.06 -6.96 -5.69
CA LYS A 150 -5.06 -7.59 -7.02
C LYS A 150 -5.45 -6.62 -8.11
N THR A 151 -4.93 -6.87 -9.31
CA THR A 151 -5.46 -6.26 -10.53
C THR A 151 -6.69 -7.03 -10.99
N LEU A 152 -7.62 -6.33 -11.65
CA LEU A 152 -8.86 -6.93 -12.18
C LEU A 152 -8.80 -7.19 -13.70
N GLY A 153 -7.59 -7.13 -14.27
CA GLY A 153 -7.36 -7.23 -15.71
C GLY A 153 -7.18 -5.87 -16.38
N ALA A 154 -7.09 -5.88 -17.71
CA ALA A 154 -6.86 -4.68 -18.50
C ALA A 154 -8.04 -3.70 -18.39
N GLY A 155 -7.74 -2.44 -18.08
CA GLY A 155 -8.75 -1.37 -18.00
C GLY A 155 -9.61 -1.39 -16.74
N ALA A 156 -9.29 -2.22 -15.74
CA ALA A 156 -10.02 -2.29 -14.48
C ALA A 156 -9.15 -1.85 -13.30
N ASN A 157 -9.77 -1.13 -12.36
CA ASN A 157 -9.09 -0.60 -11.18
C ASN A 157 -8.58 -1.75 -10.28
N PRO A 158 -7.44 -1.56 -9.61
CA PRO A 158 -7.00 -2.50 -8.57
C PRO A 158 -7.97 -2.50 -7.40
N ALA A 159 -8.11 -3.64 -6.75
CA ALA A 159 -9.01 -3.81 -5.61
C ALA A 159 -8.42 -4.76 -4.57
N TRP A 160 -8.81 -4.58 -3.32
CA TRP A 160 -8.54 -5.54 -2.26
C TRP A 160 -9.36 -6.81 -2.45
N ALA A 161 -8.75 -7.96 -2.18
CA ALA A 161 -9.40 -9.26 -2.22
C ALA A 161 -9.11 -10.05 -0.95
N THR A 162 -10.04 -10.91 -0.56
CA THR A 162 -9.85 -11.91 0.48
C THR A 162 -9.24 -13.18 -0.12
N VAL A 163 -8.46 -13.91 0.69
CA VAL A 163 -7.95 -15.22 0.29
C VAL A 163 -9.12 -16.21 0.23
N ASN A 164 -9.41 -16.75 -0.96
CA ASN A 164 -10.50 -17.70 -1.17
C ASN A 164 -10.24 -19.05 -0.48
N ASN A 165 -11.34 -19.73 -0.14
CA ASN A 165 -11.43 -21.07 0.43
C ASN A 165 -10.60 -22.11 -0.34
N GLY A 166 -10.09 -23.13 0.35
CA GLY A 166 -9.48 -24.31 -0.25
C GLY A 166 -7.95 -24.32 -0.34
N VAL A 167 -7.27 -23.30 0.20
CA VAL A 167 -5.81 -23.32 0.38
C VAL A 167 -5.45 -24.01 1.68
N ILE A 168 -4.40 -24.84 1.68
CA ILE A 168 -3.84 -25.40 2.90
C ILE A 168 -3.01 -24.32 3.59
N LEU A 169 -3.44 -23.90 4.78
CA LEU A 169 -2.81 -22.82 5.55
C LEU A 169 -1.66 -23.34 6.41
N THR A 170 -1.84 -24.51 7.00
CA THR A 170 -0.85 -25.15 7.87
C THR A 170 -0.85 -26.67 7.65
N THR A 171 0.29 -27.32 7.93
CA THR A 171 0.43 -28.79 7.91
C THR A 171 1.32 -29.20 9.07
N GLU A 172 0.78 -30.04 9.94
CA GLU A 172 1.47 -30.57 11.11
C GLU A 172 1.41 -32.10 11.09
N GLN A 173 2.43 -32.76 11.64
CA GLN A 173 2.49 -34.21 11.73
C GLN A 173 3.08 -34.66 13.05
N THR A 174 2.48 -35.70 13.63
CA THR A 174 3.03 -36.47 14.74
C THR A 174 3.34 -37.87 14.24
N VAL A 175 4.54 -38.35 14.57
CA VAL A 175 5.00 -39.72 14.31
C VAL A 175 5.20 -40.40 15.65
N ASP A 176 4.38 -41.40 15.96
CA ASP A 176 4.41 -42.13 17.21
C ASP A 176 4.93 -43.55 16.98
N VAL A 177 6.05 -43.88 17.62
CA VAL A 177 6.72 -45.19 17.52
C VAL A 177 6.44 -46.10 18.71
N THR A 178 5.53 -45.72 19.60
CA THR A 178 5.22 -46.47 20.81
C THR A 178 4.17 -47.53 20.53
N ASN A 179 4.53 -48.79 20.75
CA ASN A 179 3.59 -49.90 20.68
C ASN A 179 2.55 -49.83 21.79
N ARG A 180 1.29 -50.09 21.44
CA ARG A 180 0.18 -50.06 22.39
C ARG A 180 -0.74 -51.26 22.21
N SER A 181 -1.59 -51.51 23.20
CA SER A 181 -2.61 -52.56 23.15
C SER A 181 -3.89 -52.16 23.86
N THR A 182 -5.04 -52.64 23.39
CA THR A 182 -6.30 -52.55 24.14
C THR A 182 -7.16 -53.80 23.92
N ALA A 183 -7.84 -54.23 24.98
CA ALA A 183 -8.90 -55.24 24.92
C ALA A 183 -10.29 -54.62 25.17
N SER A 184 -10.38 -53.28 25.18
CA SER A 184 -11.62 -52.57 25.45
C SER A 184 -12.60 -52.72 24.29
N THR A 185 -13.86 -53.03 24.62
CA THR A 185 -14.98 -53.03 23.67
C THR A 185 -15.64 -51.67 23.50
N SER A 186 -15.20 -50.67 24.26
CA SER A 186 -15.56 -49.26 24.11
C SER A 186 -14.36 -48.45 23.63
N PHE A 187 -14.59 -47.35 22.91
CA PHE A 187 -13.50 -46.49 22.45
C PHE A 187 -12.71 -45.96 23.65
N THR A 188 -11.41 -46.19 23.61
CA THR A 188 -10.42 -45.64 24.55
C THR A 188 -9.40 -44.85 23.77
N SER A 189 -8.69 -43.95 24.44
CA SER A 189 -7.54 -43.27 23.84
C SER A 189 -6.42 -44.26 23.53
N SER A 190 -5.77 -44.08 22.38
CA SER A 190 -4.48 -44.71 22.09
C SER A 190 -3.32 -43.84 22.57
N SER A 191 -3.54 -42.66 23.15
CA SER A 191 -2.47 -41.70 23.49
C SER A 191 -1.61 -41.23 22.31
N VAL A 192 -1.94 -41.59 21.07
CA VAL A 192 -1.37 -40.97 19.87
C VAL A 192 -2.14 -39.68 19.63
N VAL A 193 -1.46 -38.55 19.81
CA VAL A 193 -2.08 -37.21 19.87
C VAL A 193 -1.33 -36.26 18.95
N LEU A 194 -2.07 -35.43 18.22
CA LEU A 194 -1.56 -34.23 17.57
C LEU A 194 -2.37 -33.02 18.06
N THR A 195 -1.68 -32.02 18.60
CA THR A 195 -2.28 -30.72 18.94
C THR A 195 -1.79 -29.70 17.94
N MET A 196 -2.73 -29.05 17.25
CA MET A 196 -2.39 -27.96 16.34
C MET A 196 -1.75 -26.82 17.13
N ALA A 197 -0.54 -26.41 16.74
CA ALA A 197 0.24 -25.40 17.47
C ALA A 197 -0.37 -23.99 17.31
N ALA A 198 -1.03 -23.73 16.18
CA ALA A 198 -1.70 -22.47 15.89
C ALA A 198 -3.23 -22.59 15.98
N ALA A 199 -3.87 -21.48 16.36
CA ALA A 199 -5.30 -21.26 16.20
C ALA A 199 -5.69 -21.34 14.72
N LEU A 200 -6.89 -21.88 14.42
CA LEU A 200 -7.43 -21.82 13.06
C LEU A 200 -7.66 -20.35 12.67
N ARG A 201 -7.43 -20.03 11.40
CA ARG A 201 -7.59 -18.68 10.83
C ARG A 201 -8.97 -18.10 11.11
N ASP A 202 -10.02 -18.90 10.92
CA ASP A 202 -11.41 -18.51 11.13
C ASP A 202 -12.28 -19.73 11.48
N SER A 203 -13.52 -19.50 11.92
CA SER A 203 -14.45 -20.57 12.32
C SER A 203 -14.97 -21.41 11.15
N ASN A 204 -14.75 -20.99 9.91
CA ASN A 204 -15.13 -21.73 8.72
C ASN A 204 -14.04 -22.69 8.25
N SER A 205 -12.80 -22.52 8.72
CA SER A 205 -11.67 -23.42 8.45
C SER A 205 -12.07 -24.88 8.67
N LYS A 206 -11.66 -25.72 7.72
CA LYS A 206 -11.81 -27.17 7.78
C LYS A 206 -10.48 -27.79 8.17
N VAL A 207 -10.52 -28.96 8.79
CA VAL A 207 -9.31 -29.65 9.20
C VAL A 207 -9.30 -31.04 8.59
N LEU A 208 -8.38 -31.27 7.67
CA LEU A 208 -8.16 -32.60 7.09
C LEU A 208 -7.20 -33.37 7.99
N VAL A 209 -7.70 -34.43 8.60
CA VAL A 209 -6.94 -35.35 9.45
C VAL A 209 -6.69 -36.62 8.67
N ARG A 210 -5.41 -37.00 8.52
CA ARG A 210 -4.99 -38.27 7.93
C ARG A 210 -4.32 -39.11 9.00
N VAL A 211 -4.72 -40.36 9.13
CA VAL A 211 -4.11 -41.30 10.07
C VAL A 211 -3.64 -42.52 9.30
N SER A 212 -2.45 -42.99 9.61
CA SER A 212 -1.92 -44.24 9.06
C SER A 212 -1.08 -44.98 10.10
N GLY A 213 -1.04 -46.30 10.00
CA GLY A 213 -0.22 -47.15 10.86
C GLY A 213 -0.42 -48.62 10.55
N VAL A 214 -0.07 -49.47 11.52
CA VAL A 214 -0.25 -50.92 11.44
C VAL A 214 -1.05 -51.41 12.65
N LEU A 215 -2.02 -52.30 12.41
CA LEU A 215 -2.76 -53.00 13.45
C LEU A 215 -2.38 -54.49 13.50
N GLY A 216 -2.23 -55.00 14.71
CA GLY A 216 -2.14 -56.44 15.01
C GLY A 216 -3.31 -56.88 15.88
N HIS A 217 -3.55 -58.18 15.99
CA HIS A 217 -4.64 -58.72 16.81
C HIS A 217 -4.24 -60.00 17.54
N SER A 218 -4.85 -60.29 18.68
CA SER A 218 -4.59 -61.54 19.44
C SER A 218 -5.55 -62.68 19.10
N SER A 219 -6.69 -62.41 18.49
CA SER A 219 -7.70 -63.42 18.13
C SER A 219 -8.05 -63.43 16.65
N THR A 220 -8.44 -64.60 16.16
CA THR A 220 -8.87 -64.83 14.77
C THR A 220 -10.28 -64.37 14.45
N GLU A 221 -11.05 -63.91 15.44
CA GLU A 221 -12.47 -63.54 15.29
C GLU A 221 -12.77 -62.08 15.66
N GLY A 222 -11.76 -61.31 16.08
CA GLY A 222 -11.94 -59.94 16.52
C GLY A 222 -11.78 -58.90 15.41
N THR A 223 -12.31 -57.71 15.66
CA THR A 223 -12.16 -56.54 14.78
C THR A 223 -11.44 -55.42 15.50
N GLY A 224 -10.49 -54.79 14.83
CA GLY A 224 -9.87 -53.55 15.28
C GLY A 224 -10.65 -52.37 14.74
N VAL A 225 -11.15 -51.51 15.63
CA VAL A 225 -11.96 -50.35 15.24
C VAL A 225 -11.26 -49.07 15.68
N LEU A 226 -11.07 -48.14 14.75
CA LEU A 226 -10.42 -46.86 14.98
C LEU A 226 -11.38 -45.70 14.73
N THR A 227 -11.19 -44.62 15.47
CA THR A 227 -11.85 -43.33 15.26
C THR A 227 -10.96 -42.20 15.75
N LEU A 228 -11.40 -40.96 15.53
CA LEU A 228 -10.75 -39.77 16.06
C LEU A 228 -11.59 -39.18 17.19
N ASP A 229 -10.90 -38.62 18.17
CA ASP A 229 -11.47 -37.75 19.19
C ASP A 229 -10.85 -36.36 19.04
N ARG A 230 -11.68 -35.31 19.03
CA ARG A 230 -11.25 -33.92 19.09
C ARG A 230 -11.58 -33.34 20.45
N GLY A 231 -10.56 -33.20 21.31
CA GLY A 231 -10.69 -32.55 22.62
C GLY A 231 -11.82 -33.09 23.51
N GLY A 232 -12.10 -34.39 23.45
CA GLY A 232 -13.19 -35.07 24.18
C GLY A 232 -14.48 -35.28 23.38
N VAL A 233 -14.50 -34.91 22.09
CA VAL A 233 -15.61 -35.18 21.17
C VAL A 233 -15.22 -36.28 20.19
N GLU A 234 -15.83 -37.45 20.31
CA GLU A 234 -15.67 -38.54 19.34
C GLU A 234 -16.25 -38.12 17.96
N LEU A 235 -15.46 -38.28 16.92
CA LEU A 235 -15.77 -37.86 15.55
C LEU A 235 -16.31 -39.00 14.67
N THR A 236 -16.68 -40.14 15.25
CA THR A 236 -17.23 -41.28 14.50
C THR A 236 -18.47 -40.84 13.71
N PRO A 237 -18.53 -41.04 12.38
CA PRO A 237 -19.71 -40.71 11.60
C PRO A 237 -20.94 -41.47 12.08
N ALA A 238 -22.11 -40.84 11.99
CA ALA A 238 -23.36 -41.47 12.39
C ALA A 238 -23.65 -42.73 11.54
N GLY A 239 -24.05 -43.82 12.19
CA GLY A 239 -24.44 -45.07 11.52
C GLY A 239 -23.30 -46.03 11.21
N VAL A 240 -22.04 -45.70 11.56
CA VAL A 240 -20.90 -46.62 11.46
C VAL A 240 -20.29 -46.88 12.84
N ASN A 241 -19.55 -47.98 12.96
CA ASN A 241 -18.96 -48.44 14.23
C ASN A 241 -17.63 -47.74 14.58
N GLY A 242 -16.99 -47.12 13.58
CA GLY A 242 -15.74 -46.36 13.64
C GLY A 242 -15.42 -45.77 12.27
N MET A 243 -14.39 -44.91 12.19
CA MET A 243 -13.86 -44.41 10.92
C MET A 243 -13.15 -45.51 10.12
N LEU A 244 -12.59 -46.48 10.83
CA LEU A 244 -12.11 -47.75 10.28
C LEU A 244 -12.67 -48.87 11.16
N ASP A 245 -13.36 -49.83 10.56
CA ASP A 245 -13.78 -51.07 11.21
C ASP A 245 -13.21 -52.24 10.40
N MET A 246 -12.09 -52.79 10.88
CA MET A 246 -11.35 -53.79 10.14
C MET A 246 -11.51 -55.15 10.79
N ILE A 247 -12.12 -56.06 10.03
CA ILE A 247 -12.17 -57.48 10.39
C ILE A 247 -10.75 -58.05 10.27
N LEU A 248 -10.21 -58.54 11.39
CA LEU A 248 -8.86 -59.11 11.48
C LEU A 248 -8.94 -60.65 11.51
N GLN A 249 -9.83 -61.22 10.68
CA GLN A 249 -10.10 -62.67 10.68
C GLN A 249 -8.86 -63.47 10.26
N GLY A 250 -8.55 -64.52 11.04
CA GLY A 250 -7.34 -65.33 10.88
C GLY A 250 -6.11 -64.79 11.61
N MET A 251 -6.07 -63.51 11.97
CA MET A 251 -4.88 -62.88 12.55
C MET A 251 -4.79 -63.09 14.07
N SER A 252 -4.48 -64.32 14.50
CA SER A 252 -4.14 -64.55 15.89
C SER A 252 -2.74 -64.06 16.23
N ALA A 253 -2.49 -63.99 17.53
CA ALA A 253 -1.19 -63.94 18.16
C ALA A 253 -0.09 -64.79 17.49
N GLU A 254 -0.46 -65.94 16.91
CA GLU A 254 0.47 -66.96 16.44
C GLU A 254 0.94 -66.73 14.99
N GLU A 255 0.20 -65.93 14.21
CA GLU A 255 0.47 -65.76 12.77
C GLU A 255 1.42 -64.60 12.45
N ASN A 256 1.79 -63.77 13.43
CA ASN A 256 2.70 -62.62 13.27
C ASN A 256 2.33 -61.68 12.12
N ILE A 257 1.03 -61.42 11.92
CA ILE A 257 0.49 -60.56 10.86
C ILE A 257 0.20 -59.15 11.42
N GLY A 258 0.58 -58.12 10.67
CA GLY A 258 0.15 -56.74 10.89
C GLY A 258 -0.50 -56.19 9.63
N VAL A 259 -1.65 -55.53 9.76
CA VAL A 259 -2.36 -54.92 8.63
C VAL A 259 -2.08 -53.42 8.60
N PRO A 260 -1.55 -52.88 7.49
CA PRO A 260 -1.46 -51.45 7.32
C PRO A 260 -2.87 -50.85 7.20
N PHE A 261 -3.08 -49.71 7.84
CA PHE A 261 -4.30 -48.95 7.69
C PHE A 261 -3.99 -47.50 7.33
N ALA A 262 -4.93 -46.88 6.62
CA ALA A 262 -4.99 -45.45 6.46
C ALA A 262 -6.45 -45.02 6.36
N PHE A 263 -6.80 -43.88 6.97
CA PHE A 263 -8.08 -43.23 6.76
C PHE A 263 -7.92 -41.71 6.84
N GLU A 264 -8.88 -41.00 6.25
CA GLU A 264 -8.93 -39.55 6.24
C GLU A 264 -10.29 -39.08 6.75
N TYR A 265 -10.30 -37.95 7.45
CA TYR A 265 -11.52 -37.30 7.91
C TYR A 265 -11.40 -35.78 7.75
N LEU A 266 -12.43 -35.17 7.18
CA LEU A 266 -12.54 -33.72 7.06
C LEU A 266 -13.42 -33.19 8.20
N ASP A 267 -12.79 -32.66 9.24
CA ASP A 267 -13.50 -32.09 10.39
C ASP A 267 -13.91 -30.62 10.13
N THR A 268 -14.99 -30.21 10.80
CA THR A 268 -15.47 -28.82 10.86
C THR A 268 -15.55 -28.39 12.32
N PRO A 269 -14.43 -27.91 12.91
CA PRO A 269 -14.41 -27.61 14.34
C PRO A 269 -15.32 -26.46 14.77
N GLY A 270 -15.61 -25.51 13.86
CA GLY A 270 -16.52 -24.38 14.10
C GLY A 270 -15.99 -23.31 15.04
N THR A 271 -14.71 -23.40 15.46
CA THR A 271 -14.07 -22.45 16.38
C THR A 271 -12.62 -22.21 15.98
N THR A 272 -12.09 -21.04 16.34
CA THR A 272 -10.72 -20.62 15.99
C THR A 272 -9.66 -21.08 16.98
N GLY A 273 -10.02 -21.73 18.09
CA GLY A 273 -9.06 -22.21 19.08
C GLY A 273 -8.12 -23.31 18.54
N PRO A 274 -7.02 -23.62 19.25
CA PRO A 274 -6.22 -24.80 18.96
C PRO A 274 -7.07 -26.06 19.15
N HIS A 275 -6.86 -27.06 18.29
CA HIS A 275 -7.57 -28.34 18.34
C HIS A 275 -6.59 -29.49 18.52
N THR A 276 -6.98 -30.44 19.37
CA THR A 276 -6.22 -31.66 19.65
C THR A 276 -6.96 -32.87 19.11
N TYR A 277 -6.32 -33.59 18.18
CA TYR A 277 -6.81 -34.84 17.63
C TYR A 277 -6.10 -36.02 18.28
N THR A 278 -6.88 -36.93 18.84
CA THR A 278 -6.39 -38.16 19.47
C THR A 278 -6.95 -39.36 18.74
N LEU A 279 -6.10 -40.32 18.38
CA LEU A 279 -6.56 -41.58 17.83
C LEU A 279 -7.21 -42.42 18.95
N HIS A 280 -8.47 -42.77 18.77
CA HIS A 280 -9.22 -43.64 19.66
C HIS A 280 -9.46 -45.00 19.00
N TRP A 281 -9.56 -46.03 19.83
CA TRP A 281 -9.63 -47.40 19.35
C TRP A 281 -10.37 -48.33 20.32
N LYS A 282 -10.91 -49.41 19.78
CA LYS A 282 -11.58 -50.50 20.51
C LYS A 282 -11.44 -51.82 19.74
N THR A 283 -11.82 -52.92 20.36
CA THR A 283 -11.95 -54.22 19.71
C THR A 283 -13.27 -54.89 20.04
N SER A 284 -13.80 -55.73 19.14
CA SER A 284 -15.01 -56.53 19.41
C SER A 284 -14.74 -57.76 20.28
N ALA A 285 -13.52 -58.30 20.25
CA ALA A 285 -13.08 -59.45 21.03
C ALA A 285 -11.54 -59.52 21.04
N GLY A 286 -10.93 -60.17 22.02
CA GLY A 286 -9.47 -60.27 22.08
C GLY A 286 -8.78 -58.93 22.38
N THR A 287 -7.55 -58.76 21.88
CA THR A 287 -6.71 -57.58 22.09
C THR A 287 -6.20 -57.09 20.75
N VAL A 288 -6.44 -55.81 20.45
CA VAL A 288 -5.85 -55.14 19.28
C VAL A 288 -4.56 -54.43 19.68
N TYR A 289 -3.59 -54.44 18.79
CA TYR A 289 -2.27 -53.86 18.96
C TYR A 289 -2.03 -52.77 17.91
N LEU A 290 -1.45 -51.66 18.32
CA LEU A 290 -1.08 -50.56 17.43
C LEU A 290 0.43 -50.52 17.29
N GLY A 291 0.90 -50.37 16.06
CA GLY A 291 2.32 -50.25 15.73
C GLY A 291 3.09 -51.56 15.70
N ARG A 292 2.43 -52.71 15.87
CA ARG A 292 3.06 -54.03 15.87
C ARG A 292 2.14 -55.14 15.37
N ARG A 293 2.69 -56.35 15.24
CA ARG A 293 2.02 -57.56 14.75
C ARG A 293 1.61 -58.45 15.93
N GLY A 294 0.32 -58.75 16.10
CA GLY A 294 -0.17 -59.67 17.15
C GLY A 294 0.57 -59.61 18.50
N LEU A 295 1.06 -60.75 19.00
CA LEU A 295 1.89 -60.85 20.21
C LEU A 295 3.38 -60.59 19.96
N ASP A 296 3.79 -60.37 18.71
CA ASP A 296 5.16 -60.22 18.29
C ASP A 296 5.60 -58.74 18.36
N THR A 297 6.65 -58.48 19.14
CA THR A 297 7.25 -57.16 19.33
C THR A 297 8.55 -56.96 18.56
N THR A 298 8.87 -57.86 17.61
CA THR A 298 10.11 -57.78 16.83
C THR A 298 10.03 -56.85 15.63
N ILE A 299 8.81 -56.50 15.19
CA ILE A 299 8.59 -55.52 14.12
C ILE A 299 7.69 -54.42 14.64
N ASP A 300 8.24 -53.21 14.64
CA ASP A 300 7.57 -51.99 15.05
C ASP A 300 7.35 -51.08 13.83
N SER A 301 6.19 -50.44 13.77
CA SER A 301 5.80 -49.50 12.70
C SER A 301 5.17 -48.26 13.31
N PRO A 302 5.53 -47.05 12.83
CA PRO A 302 4.99 -45.82 13.39
C PRO A 302 3.50 -45.69 13.09
N THR A 303 2.79 -45.06 14.02
CA THR A 303 1.47 -44.49 13.77
C THR A 303 1.64 -42.99 13.54
N MET A 304 1.07 -42.49 12.45
CA MET A 304 1.19 -41.09 12.07
C MET A 304 -0.19 -40.44 12.06
N ILE A 305 -0.26 -39.23 12.60
CA ILE A 305 -1.39 -38.32 12.41
C ILE A 305 -0.83 -37.10 11.69
N THR A 306 -1.40 -36.77 10.53
CA THR A 306 -1.13 -35.52 9.81
C THR A 306 -2.40 -34.68 9.81
N VAL A 307 -2.26 -33.42 10.18
CA VAL A 307 -3.38 -32.46 10.21
C VAL A 307 -3.06 -31.29 9.31
N GLN A 308 -4.03 -30.91 8.48
CA GLN A 308 -3.94 -29.76 7.59
C GLN A 308 -5.13 -28.83 7.80
N GLU A 309 -4.86 -27.56 8.10
CA GLU A 309 -5.89 -26.54 8.05
C GLU A 309 -6.15 -26.17 6.59
N ILE A 310 -7.42 -26.21 6.20
CA ILE A 310 -7.90 -25.76 4.90
C ILE A 310 -8.71 -24.49 5.13
N ALA A 311 -8.32 -23.41 4.45
CA ALA A 311 -9.03 -22.15 4.44
C ALA A 311 -10.53 -22.36 4.15
N GLY A 312 -11.37 -21.97 5.10
CA GLY A 312 -12.82 -21.91 4.94
C GLY A 312 -13.29 -20.60 4.34
#